data_AF-A0A3D0VMZ4-F1
#
_entry.id   AF-A0A3D0VMZ4-F1
#
_cell.length_a   1.000
_cell.length_b   1.000
_cell.length_c   1.000
_cell.angle_alpha   90.00
_cell.angle_beta   90.00
_cell.angle_gamma   90.00
#
_symmetry.space_group_name_H-M   'P 1'
#
loop_
_entity.id
_entity.type
_entity.pdbx_description
1 polymer ?
#
loop_
_entity_poly.entity_id
_entity_poly.type
_entity_poly.pdbx_seq_one_letter_code
_entity_poly.pdbx_strand_id
1 'polypeptide(L)'
;MCKNCKFHFTVTVRKQRFEQSTKRHAIILFLTGLSITKIENLIGVKQTTLFKWVKEFGPKFGLMRAEQSPTVITMRTKAEHMIRILDEEWMLIYRDGKIEIRKKDK
;
A
#
# COMPACT_ATOMS: atom_id res chain seq x y z
N MET A 1 19.87 -4.14 -27.26
CA MET A 1 19.56 -4.39 -28.69
C MET A 1 20.16 -5.73 -29.06
N CYS A 2 19.37 -6.76 -29.37
CA CYS A 2 19.95 -8.00 -29.89
C CYS A 2 20.34 -7.72 -31.35
N LYS A 3 21.63 -7.84 -31.68
CA LYS A 3 22.18 -7.41 -32.98
C LYS A 3 21.77 -8.30 -34.17
N ASN A 4 20.86 -9.26 -34.01
CA ASN A 4 20.60 -10.27 -35.05
C ASN A 4 19.13 -10.64 -35.30
N CYS A 5 18.15 -9.98 -34.68
CA CYS A 5 16.76 -10.14 -35.09
C CYS A 5 15.97 -8.84 -34.88
N LYS A 6 15.21 -8.42 -35.89
CA LYS A 6 14.28 -7.26 -35.83
C LYS A 6 13.03 -7.58 -34.99
N PHE A 7 13.14 -8.44 -33.98
CA PHE A 7 12.05 -8.69 -33.05
C PHE A 7 11.97 -7.53 -32.06
N HIS A 8 11.00 -6.65 -32.29
CA HIS A 8 10.52 -5.74 -31.26
C HIS A 8 9.75 -6.59 -30.25
N PHE A 9 10.29 -6.73 -29.02
CA PHE A 9 9.50 -7.26 -27.92
C PHE A 9 8.38 -6.24 -27.62
N THR A 10 7.25 -6.35 -28.29
CA THR A 10 6.01 -5.70 -27.86
C THR A 10 5.56 -6.42 -26.60
N VAL A 11 6.06 -5.95 -25.46
CA VAL A 11 5.51 -6.34 -24.17
C VAL A 11 4.09 -5.80 -24.15
N THR A 12 3.11 -6.65 -24.45
CA THR A 12 1.70 -6.36 -24.20
C THR A 12 1.56 -6.13 -22.71
N VAL A 13 1.64 -4.86 -22.28
CA VAL A 13 1.49 -4.49 -20.88
C VAL A 13 0.06 -4.84 -20.50
N ARG A 14 -0.15 -6.06 -19.95
CA ARG A 14 -1.38 -6.42 -19.27
C ARG A 14 -1.52 -5.43 -18.12
N LYS A 15 -2.33 -4.38 -18.33
CA LYS A 15 -2.71 -3.47 -17.26
C LYS A 15 -3.52 -4.28 -16.27
N GLN A 16 -2.87 -4.75 -15.20
CA GLN A 16 -3.57 -5.29 -14.05
C GLN A 16 -4.51 -4.18 -13.54
N ARG A 17 -5.83 -4.39 -13.71
CA ARG A 17 -6.83 -3.44 -13.25
C ARG A 17 -6.99 -3.64 -11.75
N PHE A 18 -6.38 -2.74 -10.98
CA PHE A 18 -6.58 -2.72 -9.53
C PHE A 18 -7.95 -2.11 -9.22
N GLU A 19 -8.64 -2.69 -8.24
CA GLU A 19 -9.81 -2.07 -7.61
C GLU A 19 -9.43 -0.69 -7.06
N GLN A 20 -10.33 0.29 -7.17
CA GLN A 20 -10.08 1.65 -6.68
C GLN A 20 -9.89 1.67 -5.15
N SER A 21 -10.48 0.71 -4.42
CA SER A 21 -10.28 0.51 -3.00
C SER A 21 -8.82 0.19 -2.67
N THR A 22 -8.17 -0.71 -3.42
CA THR A 22 -6.74 -1.05 -3.23
C THR A 22 -5.84 0.17 -3.43
N LYS A 23 -6.12 0.99 -4.45
CA LYS A 23 -5.39 2.24 -4.70
C LYS A 23 -5.56 3.21 -3.52
N ARG A 24 -6.78 3.36 -3.02
CA ARG A 24 -7.08 4.21 -1.85
C ARG A 24 -6.35 3.74 -0.60
N HIS A 25 -6.35 2.43 -0.31
CA HIS A 25 -5.66 1.85 0.84
C HIS A 25 -4.16 2.11 0.78
N ALA A 26 -3.53 1.93 -0.38
CA ALA A 26 -2.11 2.22 -0.56
C ALA A 26 -1.74 3.67 -0.25
N ILE A 27 -2.57 4.63 -0.68
CA ILE A 27 -2.35 6.05 -0.40
C ILE A 27 -2.54 6.36 1.09
N ILE A 28 -3.59 5.83 1.73
CA ILE A 28 -3.81 5.99 3.18
C ILE A 28 -2.58 5.48 3.95
N LEU A 29 -2.09 4.28 3.64
CA LEU A 29 -0.91 3.72 4.31
C LEU A 29 0.34 4.59 4.11
N PHE A 30 0.53 5.11 2.89
CA PHE A 30 1.64 6.02 2.60
C PHE A 30 1.55 7.33 3.41
N LEU A 31 0.36 7.90 3.54
CA LEU A 31 0.10 9.12 4.31
C LEU A 31 0.24 8.89 5.81
N THR A 32 -0.12 7.71 6.30
CA THR A 32 0.20 7.32 7.69
C THR A 32 1.70 7.14 7.93
N GLY A 33 2.57 7.33 6.94
CA GLY A 33 4.01 7.32 7.13
C GLY A 33 4.69 5.98 6.80
N LEU A 34 3.95 4.96 6.36
CA LEU A 34 4.56 3.69 5.94
C LEU A 34 5.42 3.88 4.67
N SER A 35 6.53 3.15 4.61
CA SER A 35 7.35 3.06 3.41
C SER A 35 6.69 2.19 2.35
N ILE A 36 7.02 2.43 1.07
CA ILE A 36 6.49 1.66 -0.07
C ILE A 36 6.75 0.16 0.10
N THR A 37 7.93 -0.23 0.63
CA THR A 37 8.28 -1.62 0.91
C THR A 37 7.38 -2.24 1.98
N LYS A 38 7.06 -1.51 3.05
CA LYS A 38 6.09 -1.99 4.05
C LYS A 38 4.73 -2.16 3.39
N ILE A 39 4.26 -1.18 2.62
CA ILE A 39 2.95 -1.23 1.95
C ILE A 39 2.85 -2.45 1.01
N GLU A 40 3.87 -2.71 0.19
CA GLU A 40 3.91 -3.90 -0.68
C GLU A 40 3.70 -5.20 0.11
N ASN A 41 4.43 -5.37 1.21
CA ASN A 41 4.31 -6.55 2.06
C ASN A 41 2.91 -6.69 2.70
N LEU A 42 2.19 -5.59 2.88
CA LEU A 42 0.87 -5.57 3.52
C LEU A 42 -0.27 -5.85 2.53
N ILE A 43 -0.23 -5.25 1.33
CA ILE A 43 -1.34 -5.32 0.37
C ILE A 43 -1.04 -6.15 -0.88
N GLY A 44 0.18 -6.65 -1.04
CA GLY A 44 0.59 -7.49 -2.16
C GLY A 44 0.71 -6.76 -3.50
N VAL A 45 0.70 -5.42 -3.50
CA VAL A 45 0.88 -4.60 -4.70
C VAL A 45 2.36 -4.30 -4.91
N LYS A 46 2.87 -4.62 -6.11
CA LYS A 46 4.29 -4.42 -6.46
C LYS A 46 4.75 -2.98 -6.22
N GLN A 47 5.98 -2.80 -5.71
CA GLN A 47 6.54 -1.45 -5.45
C GLN A 47 6.47 -0.52 -6.66
N THR A 48 6.69 -1.02 -7.88
CA THR A 48 6.64 -0.21 -9.11
C THR A 48 5.26 0.38 -9.38
N THR A 49 4.19 -0.29 -8.94
CA THR A 49 2.81 0.21 -9.03
C THR A 49 2.54 1.22 -7.92
N LEU A 50 2.95 0.90 -6.69
CA LEU A 50 2.84 1.81 -5.55
C LEU A 50 3.57 3.13 -5.80
N PHE A 51 4.79 3.07 -6.34
CA PHE A 51 5.60 4.24 -6.68
C PHE A 51 4.90 5.14 -7.69
N LYS A 52 4.23 4.57 -8.69
CA LYS A 52 3.44 5.36 -9.65
C LYS A 52 2.31 6.11 -8.95
N TRP A 53 1.58 5.45 -8.04
CA TRP A 53 0.50 6.08 -7.30
C TRP A 53 1.01 7.16 -6.33
N VAL A 54 2.08 6.89 -5.59
CA VAL A 54 2.70 7.88 -4.71
C VAL A 54 3.24 9.07 -5.51
N LYS A 55 3.82 8.85 -6.69
CA LYS A 55 4.25 9.96 -7.56
C LYS A 55 3.08 10.79 -8.09
N GLU A 56 1.96 10.14 -8.40
CA GLU A 56 0.75 10.78 -8.95
C GLU A 56 -0.03 11.57 -7.89
N PHE A 57 -0.18 11.04 -6.68
CA PHE A 57 -1.02 11.60 -5.61
C PHE A 57 -0.25 12.14 -4.42
N GLY A 58 0.94 11.60 -4.14
CA GLY A 58 1.76 11.97 -3.00
C GLY A 58 2.05 13.47 -2.91
N PRO A 59 2.38 14.19 -4.00
CA PRO A 59 2.56 15.64 -3.94
C PRO A 59 1.28 16.40 -3.54
N LYS A 60 0.09 15.89 -3.88
CA LYS A 60 -1.20 16.51 -3.53
C LYS A 60 -1.53 16.38 -2.04
N PHE A 61 -0.95 15.38 -1.38
CA PHE A 61 -1.25 15.04 0.01
C PHE A 61 0.01 15.06 0.89
N GLY A 62 1.15 15.49 0.36
CA GLY A 62 2.46 15.31 1.00
C GLY A 62 2.59 16.07 2.32
N LEU A 63 1.88 17.19 2.45
CA LEU A 63 1.77 17.96 3.69
C LEU A 63 0.98 17.24 4.80
N MET A 64 0.19 16.22 4.46
CA MET A 64 -0.62 15.43 5.40
C MET A 64 0.09 14.13 5.80
N ARG A 65 1.32 13.91 5.33
CA ARG A 65 2.04 12.67 5.63
C ARG A 65 2.56 12.74 7.07
N ALA A 66 2.25 11.72 7.86
CA ALA A 66 2.79 11.59 9.21
C ALA A 66 4.32 11.52 9.17
N GLU A 67 4.96 12.31 10.03
CA GLU A 67 6.42 12.34 10.18
C GLU A 67 6.92 11.04 10.82
N GLN A 68 6.17 10.53 11.79
CA GLN A 68 6.48 9.29 12.50
C GLN A 68 5.79 8.11 11.83
N SER A 69 6.54 7.02 11.61
CA SER A 69 5.96 5.77 11.12
C SER A 69 5.22 5.06 12.25
N PRO A 70 3.96 4.66 12.05
CA PRO A 70 3.19 3.98 13.07
C PRO A 70 3.75 2.58 13.31
N THR A 71 3.52 2.07 14.53
CA THR A 71 3.85 0.69 14.87
C THR A 71 2.91 -0.25 14.12
N VAL A 72 3.50 -1.17 13.35
CA VAL A 72 2.77 -2.18 12.59
C VAL A 72 2.88 -3.50 13.34
N ILE A 73 1.76 -4.01 13.84
CA ILE A 73 1.69 -5.34 14.47
C ILE A 73 1.04 -6.29 13.47
N THR A 74 1.82 -7.27 13.01
CA THR A 74 1.35 -8.31 12.10
C THR A 74 1.06 -9.57 12.89
N MET A 75 -0.19 -10.03 12.89
CA MET A 75 -0.58 -11.33 13.43
C MET A 75 -0.92 -12.26 12.26
N ARG A 76 -0.23 -13.41 12.20
CA ARG A 76 -0.52 -14.49 11.24
C ARG A 76 -1.11 -15.67 12.00
N THR A 77 -2.40 -15.93 11.84
CA THR A 77 -3.01 -17.22 12.19
C THR A 77 -3.33 -17.99 10.91
N LYS A 78 -3.58 -19.31 10.99
CA LYS A 78 -3.91 -20.15 9.82
C LYS A 78 -5.14 -19.66 9.02
N ALA A 79 -5.94 -18.75 9.57
CA ALA A 79 -7.21 -18.30 8.99
C ALA A 79 -7.29 -16.80 8.67
N GLU A 80 -6.42 -15.95 9.23
CA GLU A 80 -6.54 -14.48 9.07
C GLU A 80 -5.18 -13.78 8.98
N HIS A 81 -5.06 -12.82 8.05
CA HIS A 81 -3.95 -11.86 8.03
C HIS A 81 -4.42 -10.51 8.59
N MET A 82 -3.97 -10.18 9.81
CA MET A 82 -4.37 -8.94 10.49
C MET A 82 -3.17 -8.01 10.67
N ILE A 83 -3.35 -6.75 10.26
CA ILE A 83 -2.37 -5.68 10.42
C ILE A 83 -3.00 -4.59 11.27
N ARG A 84 -2.35 -4.23 12.38
CA ARG A 84 -2.77 -3.09 13.21
C ARG A 84 -1.80 -1.94 13.05
N ILE A 85 -2.33 -0.77 12.73
CA ILE A 85 -1.63 0.51 12.72
C ILE A 85 -2.13 1.29 13.92
N LEU A 86 -1.23 1.52 14.87
CA LEU A 86 -1.53 2.20 16.12
C LEU A 86 -1.25 3.71 15.96
N ASP A 87 -2.26 4.51 16.29
CA ASP A 87 -2.17 5.96 16.50
C ASP A 87 -2.47 6.27 17.98
N GLU A 88 -2.31 7.53 18.39
CA GLU A 88 -2.54 7.95 19.78
C GLU A 88 -4.00 7.68 20.19
N GLU A 89 -4.95 8.03 19.32
CA GLU A 89 -6.39 7.98 19.63
C GLU A 89 -7.13 6.79 18.99
N TRP A 90 -6.59 6.22 17.91
CA TRP A 90 -7.27 5.20 17.11
C TRP A 90 -6.33 4.08 16.62
N MET A 91 -6.96 3.00 16.16
CA MET A 91 -6.32 1.83 15.59
C MET A 91 -6.95 1.55 14.22
N LEU A 92 -6.13 1.55 13.17
CA LEU A 92 -6.52 1.03 11.86
C LEU A 92 -6.23 -0.48 11.86
N ILE A 93 -7.23 -1.28 11.53
CA ILE A 93 -7.11 -2.73 11.39
C ILE A 93 -7.35 -3.08 9.93
N TYR A 94 -6.37 -3.68 9.29
CA TYR A 94 -6.52 -4.31 7.99
C TYR A 94 -6.74 -5.81 8.19
N ARG A 95 -7.93 -6.32 7.84
CA ARG A 95 -8.24 -7.74 7.88
C ARG A 95 -8.72 -8.17 6.50
N ASP A 96 -7.93 -8.99 5.80
CA ASP A 96 -8.28 -9.60 4.51
C ASP A 96 -8.86 -8.62 3.46
N GLY A 97 -8.29 -7.40 3.38
CA GLY A 97 -8.72 -6.38 2.43
C GLY A 97 -9.83 -5.44 2.93
N LYS A 98 -10.36 -5.65 4.12
CA LYS A 98 -11.29 -4.75 4.81
C LYS A 98 -10.56 -3.89 5.82
N ILE A 99 -10.93 -2.61 5.88
CA ILE A 99 -10.44 -1.64 6.86
C ILE A 99 -11.48 -1.50 7.96
N GLU A 100 -11.07 -1.70 9.21
CA GLU A 100 -11.80 -1.29 10.41
C GLU A 100 -11.01 -0.17 11.09
N ILE A 101 -11.69 0.90 11.53
CA ILE A 101 -11.11 1.90 12.43
C ILE A 101 -11.74 1.67 13.79
N ARG A 102 -10.92 1.52 14.83
CA ARG A 102 -11.36 1.43 16.21
C ARG A 102 -10.80 2.60 17.01
N LYS A 103 -11.64 3.28 17.78
CA LYS A 103 -11.17 4.24 18.79
C LYS A 103 -10.65 3.46 19.99
N LYS A 104 -9.59 3.95 20.65
CA LYS A 104 -9.23 3.39 21.97
C LYS A 104 -10.31 3.80 22.97
N ASP A 105 -10.98 2.83 23.59
CA ASP A 105 -11.79 3.10 24.77
C ASP A 105 -10.85 3.52 25.91
N LYS A 106 -11.19 4.63 26.59
CA LYS A 106 -10.41 5.19 27.70
C LYS A 106 -10.41 4.27 28.92
#